data_AF-A0A3M0ZN25-F1
#
_entry.id   AF-A0A3M0ZN25-F1
#
_cell.length_a   1.000
_cell.length_b   1.000
_cell.length_c   1.000
_cell.angle_alpha   90.00
_cell.angle_beta   90.00
_cell.angle_gamma   90.00
#
_symmetry.space_group_name_H-M   'P 1'
#
loop_
_entity.id
_entity.type
_entity.pdbx_description
1 polymer ?
#
loop_
_entity_poly.entity_id
_entity_poly.type
_entity_poly.pdbx_seq_one_letter_code
_entity_poly.pdbx_strand_id
1 'polypeptide(L)' 'MGLAVSTPAQYAVRALVYLARRNAAEAARVRDVAAAENIPYPFLAKLVGQLVQAGFLDSFKGPT' A
#
# COMPACT_ATOMS: atom_id res chain seq x y z
N MET A 1 -17.72 -12.93 -18.91
CA MET A 1 -16.30 -12.64 -19.21
C MET A 1 -15.64 -12.17 -17.93
N GLY A 2 -14.87 -13.03 -17.25
CA GLY A 2 -14.29 -12.71 -15.95
C GLY A 2 -13.01 -11.89 -16.11
N LEU A 3 -12.95 -10.70 -15.50
CA LEU A 3 -11.71 -9.93 -15.40
C LEU A 3 -10.80 -10.63 -14.38
N ALA A 4 -9.76 -11.31 -14.89
CA ALA A 4 -8.70 -11.83 -14.05
C ALA A 4 -7.72 -10.69 -13.72
N VAL A 5 -7.79 -10.18 -12.49
CA VAL A 5 -6.83 -9.19 -11.98
C VAL A 5 -5.75 -9.94 -11.19
N SER A 6 -4.48 -9.65 -11.45
CA SER A 6 -3.38 -10.29 -10.73
C SER A 6 -3.42 -9.93 -9.23
N THR A 7 -3.05 -10.88 -8.37
CA THR A 7 -2.99 -10.66 -6.91
C THR A 7 -2.18 -9.41 -6.52
N PRO A 8 -1.01 -9.11 -7.12
CA PRO A 8 -0.29 -7.87 -6.85
C PRO A 8 -1.12 -6.62 -7.17
N ALA A 9 -1.83 -6.60 -8.30
CA ALA A 9 -2.65 -5.46 -8.69
C ALA A 9 -3.85 -5.27 -7.75
N GLN A 10 -4.51 -6.35 -7.32
CA GLN A 10 -5.58 -6.28 -6.32
C GLN A 10 -5.09 -5.68 -5.00
N TYR A 11 -3.92 -6.12 -4.52
CA TYR A 11 -3.33 -5.60 -3.29
C TYR A 11 -2.86 -4.15 -3.42
N ALA A 12 -2.35 -3.74 -4.59
CA ALA A 12 -1.95 -2.35 -4.83
C ALA A 12 -3.17 -1.43 -4.74
N VAL A 13 -4.27 -1.81 -5.41
CA VAL A 13 -5.52 -1.03 -5.37
C VAL A 13 -6.07 -0.94 -3.95
N ARG A 14 -6.12 -2.06 -3.21
CA ARG A 14 -6.55 -2.06 -1.81
C ARG A 14 -5.71 -1.13 -0.93
N ALA A 15 -4.39 -1.23 -1.03
CA ALA A 15 -3.47 -0.38 -0.28
C ALA A 15 -3.65 1.11 -0.63
N LEU A 16 -3.77 1.45 -1.92
CA LEU A 16 -3.99 2.82 -2.37
C LEU A 16 -5.33 3.38 -1.86
N VAL A 17 -6.40 2.60 -1.94
CA VAL A 17 -7.73 2.99 -1.42
C VAL A 17 -7.70 3.16 0.10
N TYR A 18 -7.01 2.27 0.81
CA TYR A 18 -6.84 2.37 2.26
C TYR A 18 -6.13 3.69 2.65
N LEU A 19 -5.07 4.04 1.92
CA LEU A 19 -4.33 5.28 2.14
C LEU A 19 -5.16 6.52 1.77
N ALA A 20 -5.89 6.48 0.65
CA ALA A 20 -6.75 7.59 0.20
C ALA A 20 -7.94 7.87 1.14
N ARG A 21 -8.41 6.86 1.89
CA ARG A 21 -9.48 7.03 2.90
C ARG A 21 -8.99 7.68 4.20
N ARG A 22 -7.69 7.70 4.44
CA ARG A 22 -7.10 8.40 5.59
C ARG A 22 -6.92 9.87 5.24
N ASN A 23 -6.91 10.73 6.25
CA ASN A 23 -6.54 12.13 6.04
C ASN A 23 -5.13 12.18 5.45
N ALA A 24 -4.97 12.89 4.32
CA ALA A 24 -3.71 12.96 3.57
C ALA A 24 -2.53 13.51 4.40
N ALA A 25 -2.80 14.15 5.55
CA ALA A 25 -1.79 14.65 6.47
C ALA A 25 -1.14 13.57 7.35
N GLU A 26 -1.69 12.35 7.42
CA GLU A 26 -1.19 11.28 8.30
C GLU A 26 -0.43 10.21 7.52
N ALA A 27 0.87 10.09 7.78
CA ALA A 27 1.68 8.98 7.29
C ALA A 27 1.19 7.65 7.90
N ALA A 28 0.88 6.67 7.05
CA ALA A 28 0.53 5.32 7.49
C ALA A 28 1.76 4.40 7.42
N ARG A 29 1.94 3.56 8.45
CA ARG A 29 3.00 2.54 8.40
C ARG A 29 2.52 1.36 7.56
N VAL A 30 3.40 0.83 6.72
CA VAL A 30 3.10 -0.33 5.86
C VAL A 30 2.59 -1.53 6.66
N ARG A 31 3.11 -1.75 7.87
CA ARG A 31 2.64 -2.80 8.78
C ARG A 31 1.17 -2.66 9.18
N ASP A 32 0.69 -1.43 9.33
CA ASP A 32 -0.69 -1.15 9.75
C ASP A 32 -1.64 -1.39 8.56
N VAL A 33 -1.22 -1.02 7.34
CA VAL A 33 -1.94 -1.33 6.09
C VAL A 33 -2.03 -2.84 5.87
N ALA A 34 -0.91 -3.55 6.05
CA ALA A 34 -0.83 -5.01 5.89
C ALA A 34 -1.81 -5.74 6.82
N ALA A 35 -1.86 -5.33 8.09
CA ALA A 35 -2.78 -5.89 9.07
C ALA A 35 -4.25 -5.58 8.73
N ALA A 36 -4.56 -4.33 8.37
CA ALA A 36 -5.94 -3.92 8.06
C ALA A 36 -6.52 -4.63 6.82
N GLU A 37 -5.70 -4.81 5.78
CA GLU A 37 -6.11 -5.41 4.51
C GLU A 37 -5.88 -6.94 4.45
N ASN A 38 -5.36 -7.54 5.53
CA ASN A 38 -4.95 -8.95 5.61
C ASN A 38 -3.97 -9.36 4.49
N ILE A 39 -2.96 -8.53 4.24
CA ILE A 39 -1.92 -8.75 3.23
C ILE A 39 -0.61 -9.13 3.92
N PRO A 40 0.13 -10.16 3.45
CA PRO A 40 1.43 -10.48 4.02
C PRO A 40 2.38 -9.28 3.98
N TYR A 41 2.91 -8.88 5.15
CA TYR A 41 3.74 -7.69 5.28
C TYR A 41 4.95 -7.66 4.32
N PRO A 42 5.75 -8.74 4.17
CA PRO A 42 6.91 -8.71 3.26
C PRO A 42 6.50 -8.45 1.80
N PHE A 43 5.32 -8.95 1.41
CA PHE A 43 4.78 -8.73 0.08
C PHE A 43 4.35 -7.27 -0.10
N LEU A 44 3.57 -6.74 0.86
CA LEU A 44 3.09 -5.36 0.78
C LEU A 44 4.25 -4.37 0.85
N ALA A 45 5.29 -4.62 1.65
CA ALA A 45 6.48 -3.78 1.72
C ALA A 45 7.19 -3.66 0.37
N LYS A 46 7.36 -4.78 -0.34
CA LYS A 46 7.92 -4.77 -1.70
C LYS A 46 7.02 -3.99 -2.66
N LEU A 47 5.71 -4.21 -2.59
CA LEU A 47 4.74 -3.54 -3.46
C LEU A 47 4.68 -2.02 -3.22
N VAL A 48 4.68 -1.58 -1.96
CA VAL A 48 4.75 -0.16 -1.59
C VAL A 48 6.03 0.47 -2.11
N GLY A 49 7.18 -0.22 -2.00
CA GLY A 49 8.43 0.23 -2.61
C GLY A 49 8.29 0.49 -4.11
N GLN A 50 7.62 -0.40 -4.84
CA GLN A 50 7.35 -0.21 -6.27
C GLN A 50 6.42 0.99 -6.53
N LEU A 51 5.39 1.19 -5.71
CA LEU A 51 4.48 2.33 -5.82
C LEU A 51 5.18 3.67 -5.54
N VAL A 52 6.10 3.72 -4.58
CA VAL A 52 6.93 4.90 -4.30
C VAL A 52 7.84 5.22 -5.48
N GLN A 53 8.54 4.21 -6.02
CA GLN A 53 9.40 4.41 -7.19
C GLN A 53 8.62 4.87 -8.43
N ALA A 54 7.36 4.47 -8.56
CA ALA A 54 6.46 4.89 -9.63
C ALA A 54 5.76 6.24 -9.36
N GLY A 55 6.00 6.89 -8.21
CA GLY A 55 5.44 8.20 -7.87
C GLY A 55 3.99 8.19 -7.39
N PHE A 56 3.44 7.03 -7.03
CA PHE A 56 2.08 6.93 -6.48
C PHE A 56 2.01 7.22 -4.99
N LEU A 57 3.12 7.06 -4.26
CA LEU A 57 3.20 7.22 -2.81
C LEU A 57 4.48 7.96 -2.42
N ASP A 58 4.37 8.79 -1.38
CA ASP A 58 5.52 9.37 -0.70
C ASP A 58 5.95 8.50 0.48
N SER A 59 7.25 8.36 0.67
CA SER A 59 7.82 7.65 1.83
C SER A 59 8.44 8.66 2.79
N PHE A 60 8.00 8.64 4.03
CA PHE A 60 8.58 9.44 5.10
C PHE A 60 9.43 8.53 5.99
N LYS A 61 10.69 8.90 6.20
CA LYS A 61 11.51 8.27 7.24
C LYS A 61 10.96 8.76 8.57
N GLY A 62 10.43 7.86 9.40
CA GLY A 62 9.93 8.23 10.73
C GLY A 62 11.00 8.93 11.55
N PRO A 63 10.63 9.78 12.53
CA PRO A 63 11.60 10.36 13.46
C PRO A 63 12.39 9.22 14.14
N THR A 64 13.70 9.40 14.20
CA THR A 64 14.62 8.47 14.87
C THR A 64 14.43 8.56 16.38
#